data_AF-A0A9E2CED5-F1
#
_entry.id   AF-A0A9E2CED5-F1
#
_cell.length_a   1.000
_cell.length_b   1.000
_cell.length_c   1.000
_cell.angle_alpha   90.00
_cell.angle_beta   90.00
_cell.angle_gamma   90.00
#
_symmetry.space_group_name_H-M   'P 1'
#
loop_
_entity.id
_entity.type
_entity.pdbx_description
1 polymer ?
#
loop_
_entity_poly.entity_id
_entity_poly.type
_entity_poly.pdbx_seq_one_letter_code
_entity_poly.pdbx_strand_id
1 'polypeptide(L)'
;MEYARTMERDIFADVIEKIQLLTISQQKFLQEMLAGHEKVSAVSRKKLLMESFGIWADRKDIKDSIEYINQIREGWGIRLERIKD
;
A
#
# COMPACT_ATOMS: atom_id res chain seq x y z
N MET A 1 -23.55 7.81 -17.76
CA MET A 1 -22.89 6.52 -17.42
C MET A 1 -22.48 5.68 -18.64
N GLU A 2 -22.88 6.02 -19.87
CA GLU A 2 -22.44 5.30 -21.07
C GLU A 2 -21.03 5.72 -21.55
N TYR A 3 -20.71 7.01 -21.49
CA TYR A 3 -19.40 7.54 -21.91
C TYR A 3 -18.19 6.93 -21.20
N ALA A 4 -18.29 6.66 -19.89
CA ALA A 4 -17.22 6.01 -19.12
C ALA A 4 -16.99 4.56 -19.56
N ARG A 5 -18.08 3.83 -19.87
CA ARG A 5 -18.01 2.43 -20.33
C ARG A 5 -17.44 2.30 -21.74
N THR A 6 -17.66 3.29 -22.61
CA THR A 6 -17.01 3.36 -23.93
C THR A 6 -15.52 3.65 -23.81
N MET A 7 -15.11 4.62 -22.98
CA MET A 7 -13.67 4.89 -22.77
C MET A 7 -12.92 3.70 -22.17
N GLU A 8 -13.51 2.99 -21.21
CA GLU A 8 -12.90 1.77 -20.68
C GLU A 8 -12.71 0.70 -21.77
N ARG A 9 -13.73 0.46 -22.61
CA ARG A 9 -13.63 -0.49 -23.73
C ARG A 9 -12.54 -0.12 -24.72
N ASP A 10 -12.37 1.17 -25.01
CA ASP A 10 -11.35 1.66 -25.93
C ASP A 10 -9.94 1.45 -25.36
N ILE A 11 -9.76 1.65 -24.05
CA ILE A 11 -8.48 1.38 -23.35
C ILE A 11 -8.19 -0.12 -23.34
N PHE A 12 -9.19 -0.97 -23.07
CA PHE A 12 -9.00 -2.42 -23.10
C PHE A 12 -8.61 -2.93 -24.50
N ALA A 13 -9.23 -2.38 -25.56
CA ALA A 13 -8.88 -2.73 -26.93
C ALA A 13 -7.43 -2.35 -27.26
N ASP A 14 -7.01 -1.14 -26.91
CA ASP A 14 -5.63 -0.65 -27.09
C ASP A 14 -4.60 -1.49 -26.33
N VAL A 15 -4.92 -1.92 -25.10
CA VAL A 15 -4.04 -2.80 -24.31
C VAL A 15 -3.92 -4.18 -24.95
N ILE A 16 -5.01 -4.76 -25.46
CA ILE A 16 -4.98 -6.07 -26.12
C ILE A 16 -4.16 -6.01 -27.42
N GLU A 17 -4.34 -4.96 -28.22
CA GLU A 17 -3.56 -4.75 -29.44
C GLU A 17 -2.07 -4.63 -29.13
N LYS A 18 -1.70 -3.86 -28.11
CA LYS A 18 -0.31 -3.73 -27.66
C LYS A 18 0.28 -5.05 -27.17
N ILE A 19 -0.50 -5.89 -26.48
CA ILE A 19 -0.05 -7.22 -26.03
C ILE A 19 0.20 -8.15 -27.23
N GLN A 20 -0.66 -8.09 -28.26
CA GLN A 20 -0.50 -8.89 -29.48
C GLN A 20 0.74 -8.51 -30.29
N LEU A 21 1.16 -7.23 -30.22
CA LEU A 21 2.37 -6.73 -30.88
C LEU A 21 3.68 -7.07 -30.14
N LEU A 22 3.60 -7.63 -28.94
CA LEU A 22 4.78 -8.06 -28.19
C LEU A 22 5.38 -9.34 -28.77
N THR A 23 6.69 -9.47 -28.64
CA THR A 23 7.37 -10.73 -28.95
C THR A 23 7.02 -11.81 -27.93
N ILE A 24 7.20 -13.07 -28.31
CA ILE A 24 6.92 -14.24 -27.44
C ILE A 24 7.70 -14.14 -26.12
N SER A 25 8.94 -13.63 -26.14
CA SER A 25 9.74 -13.46 -24.91
C SER A 25 9.19 -12.36 -24.01
N GLN A 26 8.69 -11.26 -24.56
CA GLN A 26 8.08 -10.16 -23.81
C GLN A 26 6.74 -10.58 -23.19
N GLN A 27 5.91 -11.31 -23.94
CA GLN A 27 4.66 -11.87 -23.43
C GLN A 27 4.92 -12.83 -22.27
N LYS A 28 5.91 -13.73 -22.42
CA LYS A 28 6.31 -14.66 -21.37
C LYS A 28 6.82 -13.94 -20.12
N PHE A 29 7.64 -12.90 -20.29
CA PHE A 29 8.11 -12.06 -19.19
C PHE A 29 6.96 -11.39 -18.43
N LEU A 30 5.98 -10.82 -19.15
CA LEU A 30 4.80 -10.22 -18.52
C LEU A 30 3.93 -11.26 -17.80
N GLN A 31 3.75 -12.45 -18.37
CA GLN A 31 3.04 -13.55 -17.72
C GLN A 31 3.75 -13.98 -16.42
N GLU A 32 5.08 -14.11 -16.44
CA GLU A 32 5.88 -14.45 -15.27
C GLU A 32 5.83 -13.35 -14.20
N MET A 33 5.88 -12.08 -14.59
CA MET A 33 5.72 -10.94 -13.69
C MET A 33 4.33 -10.91 -13.04
N LEU A 34 3.27 -11.03 -13.84
CA LEU A 34 1.88 -11.02 -13.36
C LEU A 34 1.58 -12.22 -12.46
N ALA A 35 2.09 -13.41 -12.81
CA ALA A 35 2.01 -14.61 -11.96
C ALA A 35 2.86 -14.45 -10.68
N GLY A 36 3.99 -13.73 -10.75
CA GLY A 36 4.80 -13.38 -9.59
C GLY A 36 4.11 -12.43 -8.63
N HIS A 37 3.27 -11.51 -9.14
CA HIS A 37 2.47 -10.58 -8.33
C HIS A 37 1.24 -11.22 -7.67
N GLU A 38 0.87 -12.45 -8.04
CA GLU A 38 -0.10 -13.25 -7.27
C GLU A 38 0.45 -13.66 -5.89
N LYS A 39 1.80 -13.59 -5.71
CA LYS A 39 2.40 -13.53 -4.37
C LYS A 39 2.27 -12.13 -3.78
N VAL A 40 1.03 -11.69 -3.58
CA VAL A 40 0.74 -10.77 -2.49
C VAL A 40 1.28 -11.46 -1.24
N SER A 41 2.39 -10.93 -0.72
CA SER A 41 2.99 -11.25 0.57
C SER A 41 2.14 -12.24 1.37
N ALA A 42 2.53 -13.52 1.39
CA ALA A 42 1.90 -14.55 2.24
C ALA A 42 2.04 -14.22 3.74
N VAL A 43 2.77 -13.14 4.07
CA VAL A 43 2.75 -12.51 5.39
C VAL A 43 1.46 -11.70 5.47
N SER A 44 0.49 -12.24 6.22
CA SER A 44 -0.74 -11.52 6.54
C SER A 44 -0.39 -10.10 7.03
N ARG A 45 -1.19 -9.10 6.65
CA ARG A 45 -1.02 -7.72 7.14
C ARG A 45 -0.81 -7.68 8.66
N LYS A 46 -1.47 -8.58 9.39
CA LYS A 46 -1.30 -8.80 10.82
C LYS A 46 0.14 -9.20 11.21
N LYS A 47 0.74 -10.18 10.53
CA LYS A 47 2.12 -10.60 10.78
C LYS A 47 3.12 -9.48 10.45
N LEU A 48 2.90 -8.73 9.38
CA LEU A 48 3.74 -7.58 9.00
C LEU A 48 3.67 -6.45 10.04
N LEU A 49 2.47 -6.14 10.53
CA LEU A 49 2.26 -5.17 11.59
C LEU A 49 2.90 -5.65 12.91
N MET A 50 2.75 -6.93 13.25
CA MET A 50 3.36 -7.51 14.45
C MET A 50 4.89 -7.51 14.40
N GLU A 51 5.50 -7.79 13.25
CA GLU A 51 6.95 -7.69 13.06
C GLU A 51 7.45 -6.25 13.14
N SER A 52 6.71 -5.30 12.57
CA SER A 52 7.13 -3.88 12.49
C SER A 52 6.86 -3.10 13.78
N PHE A 53 5.78 -3.42 14.49
CA PHE A 53 5.25 -2.63 15.60
C PHE A 53 5.06 -3.43 16.91
N GLY A 54 5.26 -4.75 16.91
CA GLY A 54 5.19 -5.58 18.12
C GLY A 54 3.83 -5.48 18.83
N ILE A 55 3.86 -5.23 20.14
CA ILE A 55 2.67 -5.07 21.01
C ILE A 55 1.73 -3.95 20.50
N TRP A 56 2.25 -2.98 19.74
CA TRP A 56 1.46 -1.89 19.19
C TRP A 56 0.56 -2.32 18.02
N ALA A 57 0.85 -3.46 17.38
CA ALA A 57 0.03 -3.99 16.29
C ALA A 57 -1.38 -4.41 16.74
N ASP A 58 -1.55 -4.76 18.02
CA ASP A 58 -2.81 -5.22 18.61
C ASP A 58 -3.56 -4.13 19.39
N ARG A 59 -3.01 -2.91 19.49
CA ARG A 59 -3.65 -1.80 20.19
C ARG A 59 -4.82 -1.25 19.39
N LYS A 60 -6.04 -1.51 19.87
CA LYS A 60 -7.31 -1.01 19.29
C LYS A 60 -7.73 0.35 19.82
N ASP A 61 -7.07 0.82 20.88
CA ASP A 61 -7.34 2.08 21.56
C ASP A 61 -6.68 3.28 20.87
N ILE A 62 -5.73 3.05 19.96
CA ILE A 62 -5.16 4.07 19.09
C ILE A 62 -5.83 3.98 17.72
N LYS A 63 -6.73 4.92 17.44
CA LYS A 63 -7.42 5.01 16.13
C LYS A 63 -6.53 5.56 15.02
N ASP A 64 -5.62 6.47 15.35
CA ASP A 64 -4.69 7.10 14.42
C ASP A 64 -3.30 7.15 15.05
N SER A 65 -2.35 6.46 14.43
CA SER A 65 -0.95 6.39 14.90
C SER A 65 -0.25 7.74 14.82
N ILE A 66 -0.65 8.61 13.89
CA ILE A 66 -0.09 9.95 13.73
C ILE A 66 -0.57 10.83 14.89
N GLU A 67 -1.86 10.79 15.21
CA GLU A 67 -2.44 11.55 16.32
C GLU A 67 -1.78 11.18 17.66
N TYR A 68 -1.59 9.89 17.91
CA TYR A 68 -0.96 9.41 19.15
C TYR A 68 0.50 9.87 19.29
N ILE A 69 1.29 9.79 18.22
CA ILE A 69 2.69 10.26 18.23
C ILE A 69 2.75 11.78 18.45
N ASN A 70 1.82 12.53 17.85
CA ASN A 70 1.74 13.97 18.04
C ASN A 70 1.40 14.34 19.49
N GLN A 71 0.45 13.65 20.12
CA GLN A 71 0.13 13.85 21.55
C GLN A 71 1.33 13.56 22.46
N ILE A 72 2.08 12.48 22.18
CA ILE A 72 3.30 12.19 22.92
C ILE A 72 4.31 13.33 22.73
N ARG A 73 4.58 13.75 21.50
CA ARG A 73 5.54 14.84 21.20
C ARG A 73 5.17 16.15 21.89
N GLU A 74 3.90 16.50 21.90
CA GLU A 74 3.39 17.69 22.59
C GLU A 74 3.65 17.60 24.10
N GLY A 75 3.38 16.44 24.71
CA GLY A 75 3.70 16.18 26.12
C GLY A 75 5.19 16.27 26.44
N TRP A 76 6.07 15.84 25.53
CA TRP A 76 7.52 16.03 25.67
C TRP A 76 7.94 17.49 25.51
N GLY A 77 7.31 18.24 24.60
CA GLY A 77 7.53 19.68 24.43
C GLY A 77 7.26 20.46 25.72
N ILE A 78 6.09 20.23 26.33
CA ILE A 78 5.69 20.86 27.60
C ILE A 78 6.68 20.52 28.74
N ARG A 79 7.17 19.28 28.79
CA ARG A 79 8.15 18.86 29.80
C ARG A 79 9.52 19.49 29.58
N LEU A 80 9.95 19.66 28.34
CA LEU A 80 11.22 20.31 28.01
C LEU A 80 11.17 21.83 28.27
N GLU A 81 10.03 22.48 28.04
CA GLU A 81 9.83 23.88 28.40
C GLU A 81 9.93 24.09 29.91
N ARG A 82 9.33 23.22 30.73
CA ARG A 82 9.46 23.26 32.19
C ARG A 82 10.88 23.07 32.74
N ILE A 83 11.81 22.52 31.97
CA ILE A 83 13.21 22.34 32.39
C ILE A 83 14.04 23.58 32.04
N LYS A 84 13.55 24.44 31.14
CA LYS A 84 14.24 25.67 30.72
C LYS A 84 13.93 26.89 31.60
N ASP A 85 12.94 26.79 32.47
CA ASP A 85 12.69 27.69 33.61
C ASP A 85 13.51 27.26 34.83
#